data_AF-A0A828T128-F1
#
_entry.id   AF-A0A828T128-F1
#
_cell.length_a   1.000
_cell.length_b   1.000
_cell.length_c   1.000
_cell.angle_alpha   90.00
_cell.angle_beta   90.00
_cell.angle_gamma   90.00
#
_symmetry.space_group_name_H-M   'P 1'
#
loop_
_entity.id
_entity.type
_entity.pdbx_description
1 polymer ?
#
loop_
_entity_poly.entity_id
_entity_poly.type
_entity_poly.pdbx_seq_one_letter_code
_entity_poly.pdbx_strand_id
1 'polypeptide(L)'
;MMELLFWLDEFNPSALHLFLPRKFPGEKCNEVADTSVYYHDNDSWPAHAPVCMWFDYGVLNDFLKEWVVRMDELKSGVITRDEYFEWKINWPQTCDGCGKYKPKKQWRI
;
A
#
# COMPACT_ATOMS: atom_id res chain seq x y z
N MET A 1 2.90 3.18 18.20
CA MET A 1 2.73 2.85 16.75
C MET A 1 3.05 1.40 16.45
N MET A 2 4.12 0.81 17.03
CA MET A 2 4.45 -0.62 16.89
C MET A 2 3.40 -1.57 17.49
N GLU A 3 2.73 -1.17 18.57
CA GLU A 3 1.75 -2.00 19.29
C GLU A 3 0.56 -2.42 18.42
N LEU A 4 0.11 -1.58 17.48
CA LEU A 4 -1.01 -1.92 16.61
C LEU A 4 -0.68 -3.08 15.65
N LEU A 5 0.55 -3.12 15.14
CA LEU A 5 1.01 -4.22 14.28
C LEU A 5 1.23 -5.49 15.09
N PHE A 6 1.78 -5.36 16.29
CA PHE A 6 1.93 -6.49 17.23
C PHE A 6 0.58 -7.14 17.55
N TRP A 7 -0.41 -6.34 17.93
CA TRP A 7 -1.74 -6.88 18.23
C TRP A 7 -2.44 -7.47 17.00
N LEU A 8 -2.22 -6.91 15.81
CA LEU A 8 -2.76 -7.49 14.58
C LEU A 8 -2.21 -8.89 14.32
N ASP A 9 -0.91 -9.10 14.54
CA ASP A 9 -0.25 -10.41 14.42
C ASP A 9 -0.75 -11.39 15.49
N GLU A 10 -0.82 -10.97 16.75
CA GLU A 10 -1.30 -11.84 17.85
C GLU A 10 -2.76 -12.26 17.68
N PHE A 11 -3.65 -11.34 17.26
CA PHE A 11 -5.07 -11.66 17.07
C PHE A 11 -5.36 -12.38 15.74
N ASN A 12 -4.52 -12.18 14.72
CA ASN A 12 -4.64 -12.83 13.43
C ASN A 12 -3.25 -13.11 12.83
N PRO A 13 -2.60 -14.22 13.23
CA PRO A 13 -1.21 -14.53 12.86
C PRO A 13 -0.99 -14.75 11.35
N SER A 14 -2.06 -14.85 10.55
CA SER A 14 -1.97 -14.95 9.10
C SER A 14 -2.32 -13.65 8.39
N ALA A 15 -2.77 -12.60 9.09
CA ALA A 15 -3.13 -11.34 8.46
C ALA A 15 -1.93 -10.47 8.10
N LEU A 16 -0.77 -10.70 8.72
CA LEU A 16 0.43 -9.88 8.54
C LEU A 16 1.60 -10.76 8.10
N HIS A 17 2.26 -10.36 7.02
CA HIS A 17 3.42 -11.07 6.50
C HIS A 17 4.57 -10.08 6.26
N LEU A 18 5.75 -10.44 6.78
CA LEU A 18 6.97 -9.64 6.67
C LEU A 18 8.03 -10.42 5.89
N PHE A 19 8.73 -9.73 4.99
CA PHE A 19 9.88 -10.30 4.30
C PHE A 19 10.93 -9.23 4.00
N LEU A 20 12.18 -9.68 3.90
CA LEU A 20 13.30 -8.81 3.51
C LEU A 20 13.49 -8.92 2.00
N PRO A 21 13.24 -7.84 1.23
CA PRO A 21 13.50 -7.84 -0.20
C PRO A 21 15.01 -7.88 -0.44
N ARG A 22 15.41 -8.40 -1.60
CA ARG A 22 16.83 -8.43 -2.01
C ARG A 22 17.13 -7.25 -2.92
N LYS A 23 18.33 -6.69 -2.80
CA LYS A 23 18.84 -5.73 -3.78
C LYS A 23 19.01 -6.42 -5.13
N PHE A 24 18.67 -5.73 -6.22
CA PHE A 24 18.97 -6.22 -7.56
C PHE A 24 20.49 -6.42 -7.72
N PRO A 25 20.96 -7.62 -8.11
CA PRO A 25 22.38 -7.84 -8.36
C PRO A 25 22.76 -7.22 -9.72
N GLY A 26 23.46 -6.07 -9.70
CA GLY A 26 24.26 -5.56 -10.84
C GLY A 26 23.56 -5.23 -12.17
N GLU A 27 22.22 -5.25 -12.21
CA GLU A 27 21.28 -4.94 -13.32
C GLU A 27 21.55 -5.48 -14.74
N LYS A 28 20.60 -6.30 -15.22
CA LYS A 28 19.81 -6.01 -16.44
C LYS A 28 18.34 -6.37 -16.19
N CYS A 29 17.46 -5.55 -16.72
CA CYS A 29 16.00 -5.73 -16.68
C CYS A 29 15.59 -7.05 -17.37
N ASN A 30 14.65 -7.79 -16.76
CA ASN A 30 13.90 -8.94 -17.30
C ASN A 30 14.49 -10.36 -17.24
N GLU A 31 15.37 -10.71 -16.30
CA GLU A 31 15.64 -12.13 -15.99
C GLU A 31 15.68 -12.38 -14.49
N VAL A 32 14.51 -12.52 -13.86
CA VAL A 32 14.44 -13.16 -12.55
C VAL A 32 13.43 -14.30 -12.63
N ALA A 33 13.92 -15.53 -12.54
CA ALA A 33 13.13 -16.75 -12.54
C ALA A 33 12.67 -17.18 -11.13
N ASP A 34 12.97 -16.38 -10.09
CA ASP A 34 12.65 -16.68 -8.70
C ASP A 34 11.48 -15.82 -8.21
N THR A 35 10.72 -16.35 -7.24
CA THR A 35 9.61 -15.69 -6.54
C THR A 35 10.03 -14.55 -5.60
N SER A 36 11.33 -14.23 -5.56
CA SER A 36 11.88 -13.15 -4.74
C SER A 36 11.42 -11.77 -5.23
N VAL A 37 11.14 -10.87 -4.29
CA VAL A 37 10.84 -9.45 -4.57
C VAL A 37 12.14 -8.64 -4.51
N TYR A 38 12.38 -7.88 -5.57
CA TYR A 38 13.55 -7.02 -5.71
C TYR A 38 13.16 -5.55 -5.69
N TYR A 39 14.08 -4.69 -5.25
CA TYR A 39 13.91 -3.24 -5.31
C TYR A 39 15.13 -2.58 -5.95
N HIS A 40 14.90 -1.45 -6.63
CA HIS A 40 15.96 -0.59 -7.15
C HIS A 40 16.40 0.36 -6.05
N ASP A 41 17.70 0.37 -5.76
CA ASP A 41 18.34 1.31 -4.85
C ASP A 41 18.54 2.64 -5.59
N ASN A 42 17.47 3.44 -5.69
CA ASN A 42 17.52 4.79 -6.24
C ASN A 42 17.56 5.84 -5.11
N ASP A 43 17.88 7.09 -5.44
CA ASP A 43 18.08 8.19 -4.47
C ASP A 43 16.84 8.52 -3.60
N SER A 44 15.68 7.93 -3.87
CA SER A 44 14.44 8.12 -3.09
C SER A 44 14.22 7.07 -2.00
N TRP A 45 15.09 6.06 -1.87
CA TRP A 45 15.00 5.03 -0.83
C TRP A 45 15.79 5.40 0.44
N PRO A 46 15.38 4.89 1.63
CA PRO A 46 16.13 5.04 2.86
C PRO A 46 17.52 4.38 2.80
N ALA A 47 18.47 4.90 3.59
CA ALA A 47 19.86 4.42 3.63
C ALA A 47 20.03 2.95 4.07
N HIS A 48 19.00 2.35 4.66
CA HIS A 48 18.96 0.93 5.04
C HIS A 48 17.95 0.18 4.19
N ALA A 49 18.22 -1.11 3.95
CA ALA A 49 17.29 -1.97 3.21
C ALA A 49 15.90 -1.94 3.87
N PRO A 50 14.83 -1.65 3.11
CA PRO A 50 13.47 -1.59 3.62
C PRO A 50 13.00 -2.98 4.04
N VAL A 51 12.02 -3.04 4.94
CA VAL A 51 11.23 -4.26 5.20
C VAL A 51 9.97 -4.17 4.35
N CYS A 52 9.65 -5.25 3.63
CA CYS A 52 8.38 -5.34 2.93
C CYS A 52 7.34 -6.00 3.82
N MET A 53 6.12 -5.48 3.75
CA MET A 53 4.97 -5.93 4.51
C MET A 53 3.78 -6.07 3.57
N TRP A 54 3.05 -7.17 3.70
CA TRP A 54 1.76 -7.35 3.03
C TRP A 54 0.75 -7.95 4.00
N PHE A 55 -0.53 -7.77 3.69
CA PHE A 55 -1.61 -8.23 4.54
C PHE A 55 -2.51 -9.23 3.82
N ASP A 56 -2.71 -10.40 4.42
CA ASP A 56 -3.73 -11.36 4.00
C ASP A 56 -5.02 -11.15 4.79
N TYR A 57 -5.52 -9.92 4.74
CA TYR A 57 -6.78 -9.55 5.37
C TYR A 57 -7.58 -8.74 4.37
N GLY A 58 -8.58 -9.36 3.75
CA GLY A 58 -9.24 -8.88 2.53
C GLY A 58 -9.62 -7.39 2.58
N VAL A 59 -10.30 -6.97 3.66
CA VAL A 59 -10.73 -5.57 3.86
C VAL A 59 -9.53 -4.61 3.94
N LEU A 60 -8.47 -4.96 4.65
CA LEU A 60 -7.26 -4.13 4.77
C LEU A 60 -6.47 -4.11 3.46
N ASN A 61 -6.37 -5.24 2.77
CA ASN A 61 -5.72 -5.33 1.47
C ASN A 61 -6.45 -4.46 0.43
N ASP A 62 -7.78 -4.49 0.42
CA ASP A 62 -8.60 -3.65 -0.47
C ASP A 62 -8.43 -2.17 -0.15
N PHE A 63 -8.43 -1.80 1.13
CA PHE A 63 -8.09 -0.44 1.56
C PHE A 63 -6.71 0.00 1.06
N LEU A 64 -5.68 -0.83 1.25
CA LEU A 64 -4.31 -0.49 0.86
C LEU A 64 -4.16 -0.33 -0.65
N LYS A 65 -4.79 -1.20 -1.45
CA LYS A 65 -4.79 -1.09 -2.92
C LYS A 65 -5.38 0.23 -3.37
N GLU A 66 -6.54 0.61 -2.82
CA GLU A 66 -7.17 1.88 -3.16
C GLU A 66 -6.35 3.05 -2.63
N TRP A 67 -5.74 2.91 -1.45
CA TRP A 67 -4.92 3.95 -0.84
C TRP A 67 -3.71 4.32 -1.70
N VAL A 68 -3.04 3.33 -2.32
CA VAL A 68 -1.96 3.59 -3.29
C VAL A 68 -2.45 4.44 -4.45
N VAL A 69 -3.61 4.11 -5.04
CA VAL A 69 -4.21 4.90 -6.14
C VAL A 69 -4.45 6.34 -5.71
N ARG A 70 -5.02 6.54 -4.51
CA ARG A 70 -5.29 7.89 -3.98
C ARG A 70 -4.00 8.66 -3.66
N MET A 71 -2.93 7.98 -3.22
CA MET A 71 -1.63 8.62 -3.05
C MET A 71 -1.08 9.14 -4.38
N ASP A 72 -1.23 8.39 -5.46
CA ASP A 72 -0.76 8.79 -6.78
C ASP A 72 -1.61 9.91 -7.38
N GLU A 73 -2.93 9.88 -7.19
CA GLU A 73 -3.85 10.98 -7.54
C GLU A 73 -3.49 12.27 -6.77
N LEU A 74 -3.15 12.18 -5.49
CA LEU A 74 -2.71 13.33 -4.69
C LEU A 74 -1.36 13.88 -5.19
N LYS A 75 -0.39 13.01 -5.49
CA LYS A 75 0.93 13.41 -6.01
C LYS A 75 0.84 14.06 -7.39
N SER A 76 -0.07 13.58 -8.23
CA SER A 76 -0.31 14.13 -9.58
C SER A 76 -1.21 15.37 -9.57
N GLY A 77 -1.77 15.76 -8.42
CA GLY A 77 -2.65 16.92 -8.28
C GLY A 77 -4.06 16.70 -8.82
N VAL A 78 -4.46 15.44 -9.08
CA VAL A 78 -5.81 15.07 -9.54
C VAL A 78 -6.85 15.27 -8.44
N ILE A 79 -6.44 15.07 -7.18
CA ILE A 79 -7.27 15.34 -6.00
C ILE A 79 -6.54 16.28 -5.05
N THR A 80 -7.32 17.05 -4.30
CA THR A 80 -6.83 17.93 -3.24
C THR A 80 -6.50 17.14 -1.97
N ARG A 81 -5.75 17.77 -1.06
CA ARG A 81 -5.45 17.21 0.26
C ARG A 81 -6.71 16.98 1.09
N ASP A 82 -7.72 17.84 0.95
CA ASP A 82 -8.97 17.76 1.70
C ASP A 82 -9.83 16.61 1.20
N GLU A 83 -9.96 16.43 -0.13
CA GLU A 83 -10.63 15.26 -0.72
C GLU A 83 -9.95 13.96 -0.33
N TYR A 84 -8.61 13.93 -0.34
CA TYR A 84 -7.84 12.76 0.11
C TYR A 84 -8.09 12.44 1.60
N PHE A 85 -8.15 13.46 2.46
CA PHE A 85 -8.46 13.29 3.88
C PHE A 85 -9.89 12.77 4.10
N GLU A 86 -10.87 13.39 3.44
CA GLU A 86 -12.28 12.96 3.50
C GLU A 86 -12.48 11.54 2.98
N TRP A 87 -11.81 11.17 1.88
CA TRP A 87 -11.81 9.79 1.41
C TRP A 87 -11.28 8.85 2.50
N LYS A 88 -10.14 9.18 3.11
CA LYS A 88 -9.43 8.27 4.02
C LYS A 88 -10.18 8.02 5.32
N ILE A 89 -10.76 9.06 5.94
CA ILE A 89 -11.43 8.93 7.24
C ILE A 89 -12.80 8.25 7.16
N ASN A 90 -13.45 8.32 5.99
CA ASN A 90 -14.78 7.76 5.79
C ASN A 90 -14.77 6.38 5.10
N TRP A 91 -13.59 5.80 4.85
CA TRP A 91 -13.49 4.45 4.31
C TRP A 91 -14.13 3.45 5.29
N PRO A 92 -14.96 2.48 4.83
CA PRO A 92 -15.20 2.04 3.45
C PRO A 92 -16.35 2.73 2.73
N GLN A 93 -17.00 3.75 3.28
CA GLN A 93 -18.15 4.41 2.63
C GLN A 93 -17.73 5.17 1.37
N THR A 94 -16.50 5.65 1.34
CA THR A 94 -15.87 6.38 0.22
C THR A 94 -15.13 5.48 -0.75
N CYS A 95 -15.06 4.17 -0.49
CA CYS A 95 -14.43 3.17 -1.34
C CYS A 95 -15.16 3.06 -2.69
N ASP A 96 -14.41 3.03 -3.80
CA ASP A 96 -14.93 2.80 -5.15
C ASP A 96 -14.46 1.47 -5.79
N GLY A 97 -13.74 0.64 -5.03
CA GLY A 97 -13.20 -0.62 -5.50
C GLY A 97 -12.16 -0.46 -6.62
N CYS A 98 -11.40 0.63 -6.59
CA CYS A 98 -10.53 1.07 -7.68
C CYS A 98 -11.31 1.33 -8.98
N GLY A 99 -12.46 2.02 -8.86
CA GLY A 99 -13.34 2.39 -9.98
C GLY A 99 -14.32 1.30 -10.44
N LYS A 100 -14.44 0.19 -9.71
CA LYS A 100 -15.39 -0.89 -10.02
C LYS A 100 -16.83 -0.52 -9.69
N TYR A 101 -17.06 0.35 -8.71
CA TYR A 101 -18.38 0.79 -8.30
C TYR A 101 -18.37 2.23 -7.79
N LYS A 102 -19.55 2.83 -7.66
CA LYS A 102 -19.67 4.18 -7.10
C LYS A 102 -19.55 4.14 -5.57
N PRO A 103 -18.84 5.09 -4.94
CA PRO A 103 -18.77 5.17 -3.50
C PRO A 103 -20.13 5.51 -2.90
N LYS A 104 -20.40 4.99 -1.71
CA LYS A 104 -21.65 5.24 -0.97
C LYS A 104 -21.71 6.68 -0.44
N LYS A 105 -20.55 7.24 -0.10
CA LYS A 105 -20.37 8.64 0.31
C LYS A 105 -19.51 9.34 -0.73
N GLN A 106 -20.02 10.44 -1.28
CA GLN A 106 -19.23 11.31 -2.14
C GLN A 106 -18.16 12.03 -1.33
N TRP A 107 -16.97 12.11 -1.89
CA TRP A 107 -15.78 12.69 -1.25
C TRP A 107 -14.96 13.59 -2.20
N ARG A 108 -15.26 13.55 -3.50
CA ARG A 108 -14.76 14.49 -4.50
C ARG A 108 -15.77 15.62 -4.69
N ILE A 109 -15.30 16.86 -4.85
CA ILE A 109 -16.13 18.07 -4.95
C ILE A 109 -16.14 18.59 -6.39
#